data_AF-A0A950SAK5-F1
#
_entry.id   AF-A0A950SAK5-F1
#
_cell.length_a   1.000
_cell.length_b   1.000
_cell.length_c   1.000
_cell.angle_alpha   90.00
_cell.angle_beta   90.00
_cell.angle_gamma   90.00
#
_symmetry.space_group_name_H-M   'P 1'
#
loop_
_entity.id
_entity.type
_entity.pdbx_description
1 polymer ?
#
loop_
_entity_poly.entity_id
_entity_poly.type
_entity_poly.pdbx_seq_one_letter_code
_entity_poly.pdbx_strand_id
1 'polypeptide(L)'
;MAETESPHLFPRARTRHRIFGGLNKRQEHIFTWVAVVVVLLYVTGWIGAIHTAYEDQREIEREAKEAGVKLPPPPPAPPIATQIFHPDAPTTAFIDDAMLGFLNPLRGHSGKVYFTTVTPGAPIASGAPGGAKAVLTEGTDKVSSDFTAPDQPGVYKMAVQLNQAMRQLDNFNVITLVPFSEKRAGHIGTYYLGSWPFETGGTPKTPAYANPNGFIEVTQQNVDTPISAHFKLRDFLTKDQPNVWPKYLLLNPKLLDKLELTIQELEAMGHPVRHYRIMSGFRTPEYNHGGGNTQGRANLSRHMYGDASDTFVDNDGNGSMDDLNGDGRVDVRDAEVVMAAVERVERKNPSLVGGVGVYSACCGHGPFTHIDVRGYRARWRGTGSG
;
A
#
# COMPACT_ATOMS: atom_id res chain seq x y z
N MET A 1 7.55 70.96 64.25
CA MET A 1 7.13 69.96 65.26
C MET A 1 6.03 69.14 64.60
N ALA A 2 6.37 67.98 64.01
CA ALA A 2 6.09 66.63 64.54
C ALA A 2 4.58 66.41 64.79
N GLU A 3 3.88 65.39 64.27
CA GLU A 3 4.25 63.98 64.17
C GLU A 3 3.23 63.17 63.31
N THR A 4 3.77 62.24 62.51
CA THR A 4 3.32 60.85 62.20
C THR A 4 1.96 60.48 61.57
N GLU A 5 2.10 59.71 60.49
CA GLU A 5 1.14 58.83 59.82
C GLU A 5 0.50 57.76 60.73
N SER A 6 -0.72 57.30 60.35
CA SER A 6 -1.11 55.88 60.33
C SER A 6 -2.48 55.68 59.64
N PRO A 7 -2.55 55.07 58.43
CA PRO A 7 -3.79 54.52 57.89
C PRO A 7 -3.91 53.03 58.23
N HIS A 8 -5.01 52.66 58.89
CA HIS A 8 -5.35 51.28 59.22
C HIS A 8 -5.41 50.39 57.96
N LEU A 9 -4.53 49.39 57.93
CA LEU A 9 -4.50 48.28 56.98
C LEU A 9 -5.66 47.30 57.27
N PHE A 10 -6.71 47.33 56.45
CA PHE A 10 -7.51 46.12 56.21
C PHE A 10 -6.81 45.28 55.13
N PRO A 11 -6.59 43.98 55.32
CA PRO A 11 -6.03 43.14 54.26
C PRO A 11 -7.04 43.04 53.11
N ARG A 12 -6.73 43.65 51.96
CA ARG A 12 -7.45 43.38 50.71
C ARG A 12 -7.30 41.90 50.39
N ALA A 13 -8.44 41.19 50.32
CA ALA A 13 -8.48 39.81 49.85
C ALA A 13 -7.82 39.73 48.47
N ARG A 14 -6.76 38.93 48.35
CA ARG A 14 -6.09 38.66 47.07
C ARG A 14 -7.11 38.12 46.07
N THR A 15 -7.44 38.92 45.06
CA THR A 15 -8.23 38.47 43.92
C THR A 15 -7.46 37.35 43.21
N ARG A 16 -7.99 36.12 43.29
CA ARG A 16 -7.43 34.98 42.55
C ARG A 16 -7.39 35.33 41.06
N HIS A 17 -6.20 35.23 40.47
CA HIS A 17 -6.02 35.36 39.03
C HIS A 17 -6.93 34.36 38.31
N ARG A 18 -7.75 34.90 37.40
CA ARG A 18 -8.56 34.11 36.47
C ARG A 18 -7.63 33.61 35.37
N ILE A 19 -7.58 32.31 35.17
CA ILE A 19 -6.64 31.69 34.22
C ILE A 19 -7.24 31.72 32.80
N PHE A 20 -8.57 31.76 32.67
CA PHE A 20 -9.24 31.74 31.37
C PHE A 20 -10.29 32.87 31.26
N GLY A 21 -10.09 33.79 30.32
CA GLY A 21 -11.08 34.82 29.98
C GLY A 21 -12.30 34.20 29.30
N GLY A 22 -13.51 34.49 29.80
CA GLY A 22 -14.77 34.11 29.14
C GLY A 22 -15.64 33.08 29.88
N LEU A 23 -15.15 32.42 30.93
CA LEU A 23 -15.93 31.45 31.72
C LEU A 23 -16.49 32.07 33.01
N ASN A 24 -17.70 31.68 33.41
CA ASN A 24 -18.23 32.01 34.73
C ASN A 24 -17.52 31.17 35.82
N LYS A 25 -17.55 31.62 37.09
CA LYS A 25 -16.84 30.93 38.20
C LYS A 25 -17.21 29.44 38.35
N ARG A 26 -18.45 29.08 38.01
CA ARG A 26 -18.95 27.70 38.10
C ARG A 26 -18.37 26.84 36.98
N GLN A 27 -18.30 27.38 35.76
CA GLN A 27 -17.71 26.74 34.59
C GLN A 27 -16.19 26.57 34.74
N GLU A 28 -15.48 27.56 35.28
CA GLU A 28 -14.04 27.44 35.56
C GLU A 28 -13.78 26.31 36.57
N HIS A 29 -14.63 26.17 37.59
CA HIS A 29 -14.51 25.08 38.57
C HIS A 29 -14.79 23.70 37.96
N ILE A 30 -15.83 23.58 37.13
CA ILE A 30 -16.16 22.34 36.41
C ILE A 30 -15.02 21.97 35.45
N PHE A 31 -14.54 22.92 34.65
CA PHE A 31 -13.45 22.69 33.71
C PHE A 31 -12.17 22.24 34.44
N THR A 32 -11.83 22.89 35.56
CA THR A 32 -10.66 22.51 36.37
C THR A 32 -10.75 21.06 36.83
N TRP A 33 -11.92 20.64 37.32
CA TRP A 33 -12.10 19.26 37.77
C TRP A 33 -12.08 18.24 36.63
N VAL A 34 -12.68 18.56 35.49
CA VAL A 34 -12.60 17.72 34.29
C VAL A 34 -11.14 17.56 33.85
N ALA A 35 -10.38 18.66 33.81
CA ALA A 35 -8.97 18.62 33.46
C ALA A 35 -8.15 17.76 34.44
N VAL A 36 -8.39 17.88 35.75
CA VAL A 36 -7.74 17.03 36.76
C VAL A 36 -8.05 15.55 36.54
N VAL A 37 -9.31 15.21 36.25
CA VAL A 37 -9.70 13.81 35.97
C VAL A 37 -9.02 13.28 34.72
N VAL A 38 -8.96 14.07 33.63
CA VAL A 38 -8.28 13.68 32.39
C VAL A 38 -6.78 13.47 32.63
N VAL A 39 -6.13 14.35 33.39
CA VAL A 39 -4.71 14.21 33.74
C VAL A 39 -4.48 12.95 34.58
N LEU A 40 -5.33 12.69 35.57
CA LEU A 40 -5.22 11.47 36.39
C LEU A 40 -5.40 10.21 35.55
N LEU A 41 -6.36 10.17 34.62
CA LEU A 41 -6.54 9.05 33.70
C LEU A 41 -5.29 8.84 32.84
N TYR A 42 -4.72 9.92 32.30
CA TYR A 42 -3.50 9.85 31.50
C TYR A 42 -2.32 9.32 32.31
N VAL A 43 -2.13 9.81 33.53
CA VAL A 43 -1.06 9.37 34.44
C VAL A 43 -1.24 7.89 34.80
N THR A 44 -2.47 7.45 35.09
CA THR A 44 -2.73 6.02 35.37
C THR A 44 -2.48 5.13 34.16
N GLY A 45 -2.86 5.57 32.95
CA GLY A 45 -2.57 4.85 31.71
C GLY A 45 -1.07 4.77 31.44
N TRP A 46 -0.34 5.87 31.69
CA TRP A 46 1.12 5.91 31.57
C TRP A 46 1.82 4.98 32.56
N ILE A 47 1.40 4.97 33.83
CA ILE A 47 1.95 4.06 34.85
C ILE A 47 1.67 2.61 34.45
N GLY A 48 0.47 2.31 33.95
CA GLY A 48 0.11 0.98 33.44
C GLY A 48 1.00 0.55 32.28
N ALA A 49 1.22 1.42 31.29
CA ALA A 49 2.08 1.14 30.14
C ALA A 49 3.56 0.90 30.54
N ILE A 50 4.05 1.65 31.53
CA ILE A 50 5.40 1.43 32.08
C ILE A 50 5.46 0.06 32.78
N HIS A 51 4.44 -0.29 33.56
CA HIS A 51 4.39 -1.58 34.25
C HIS A 51 4.41 -2.75 33.27
N THR A 52 3.56 -2.72 32.23
CA THR A 52 3.52 -3.76 31.19
C THR A 52 4.85 -3.87 30.46
N ALA A 53 5.49 -2.75 30.12
CA ALA A 53 6.80 -2.78 29.46
C ALA A 53 7.90 -3.41 30.34
N TYR A 54 7.85 -3.21 31.66
CA TYR A 54 8.76 -3.86 32.61
C TYR A 54 8.47 -5.36 32.77
N GLU A 55 7.19 -5.76 32.74
CA GLU A 55 6.80 -7.18 32.77
C GLU A 55 7.26 -7.91 31.51
N ASP A 56 7.03 -7.33 30.33
CA ASP A 56 7.49 -7.87 29.05
C ASP A 56 9.02 -8.02 29.03
N GLN A 57 9.77 -7.01 29.51
CA GLN A 57 11.23 -7.10 29.63
C GLN A 57 11.67 -8.24 30.55
N ARG A 58 10.98 -8.45 31.68
CA ARG A 58 11.29 -9.54 32.61
C ARG A 58 11.00 -10.91 32.02
N GLU A 59 9.93 -11.05 31.24
CA GLU A 59 9.64 -12.29 30.51
C GLU A 59 10.70 -12.58 29.46
N ILE A 60 11.10 -11.58 28.66
CA ILE A 60 12.17 -11.70 27.67
C ILE A 60 13.51 -12.06 28.34
N GLU A 61 13.85 -11.44 29.47
CA GLU A 61 15.04 -11.78 30.26
C GLU A 61 15.01 -13.22 30.77
N ARG A 62 13.84 -13.69 31.18
CA ARG A 62 13.65 -15.06 31.65
C ARG A 62 13.78 -16.07 30.52
N GLU A 63 13.14 -15.83 29.37
CA GLU A 63 13.25 -16.66 28.17
C GLU A 63 14.70 -16.70 27.65
N ALA A 64 15.40 -15.57 27.63
CA ALA A 64 16.79 -15.51 27.22
C ALA A 64 17.73 -16.28 28.17
N LYS A 65 17.45 -16.24 29.49
CA LYS A 65 18.19 -17.01 30.50
C LYS A 65 17.93 -18.51 30.39
N GLU A 66 16.69 -18.91 30.09
CA GLU A 66 16.32 -20.31 29.83
C GLU A 66 16.94 -20.82 28.50
N ALA A 67 17.11 -19.95 27.51
CA ALA A 67 17.74 -20.26 26.21
C ALA A 67 19.29 -20.12 26.20
N GLY A 68 19.92 -19.64 27.28
CA GLY A 68 21.38 -19.45 27.34
C GLY A 68 21.94 -18.34 26.45
N VAL A 69 21.11 -17.41 25.99
CA VAL A 69 21.47 -16.31 25.08
C VAL A 69 21.65 -15.01 25.87
N LYS A 70 22.76 -14.28 25.63
CA LYS A 70 23.00 -12.97 26.26
C LYS A 70 22.23 -11.88 25.49
N LEU A 71 21.29 -11.22 26.16
CA LEU A 71 20.50 -10.13 25.56
C LEU A 71 21.38 -8.92 25.19
N PRO A 72 21.14 -8.28 24.04
CA PRO A 72 21.76 -7.00 23.72
C PRO A 72 21.28 -5.91 24.71
N PRO A 73 22.12 -4.90 25.01
CA PRO A 73 21.70 -3.78 25.85
C PRO A 73 20.51 -3.06 25.22
N PRO A 74 19.55 -2.57 26.02
CA PRO A 74 18.41 -1.83 25.50
C PRO A 74 18.91 -0.61 24.70
N PRO A 75 18.26 -0.29 23.56
CA PRO A 75 18.62 0.90 22.81
C PRO A 75 18.50 2.13 23.71
N PRO A 76 19.43 3.10 23.62
CA PRO A 76 19.29 4.35 24.35
C PRO A 76 17.95 4.98 23.98
N ALA A 77 17.20 5.43 24.99
CA ALA A 77 15.98 6.19 24.77
C ALA A 77 16.32 7.34 23.80
N PRO A 78 15.57 7.53 22.70
CA PRO A 78 15.80 8.66 21.82
C PRO A 78 15.73 9.92 22.69
N PRO A 79 16.70 10.84 22.60
CA PRO A 79 16.62 12.07 23.36
C PRO A 79 15.30 12.74 22.99
N ILE A 80 14.40 12.91 23.97
CA ILE A 80 13.25 13.79 23.80
C ILE A 80 13.87 15.16 23.54
N ALA A 81 13.87 15.56 22.27
CA ALA A 81 14.52 16.77 21.83
C ALA A 81 13.85 17.95 22.54
N THR A 82 14.55 18.52 23.52
CA THR A 82 14.21 19.80 24.16
C THR A 82 14.06 20.93 23.14
N GLN A 83 14.48 20.70 21.89
CA GLN A 83 14.22 21.55 20.73
C GLN A 83 12.72 21.78 20.44
N ILE A 84 11.81 20.88 20.83
CA ILE A 84 10.37 21.02 20.56
C ILE A 84 9.74 22.19 21.35
N PHE A 85 10.33 22.58 22.48
CA PHE A 85 9.83 23.65 23.34
C PHE A 85 10.51 25.00 23.12
N HIS A 86 11.41 25.11 22.13
CA HIS A 86 12.02 26.38 21.77
C HIS A 86 11.10 27.17 20.83
N PRO A 87 10.81 28.46 21.13
CA PRO A 87 9.98 29.30 20.26
C PRO A 87 10.57 29.53 18.87
N ASP A 88 11.89 29.29 18.70
CA ASP A 88 12.63 29.41 17.43
C ASP A 88 12.88 28.05 16.76
N ALA A 89 12.21 26.98 17.19
CA ALA A 89 12.37 25.66 16.59
C ALA A 89 11.88 25.69 15.12
N PRO A 90 12.70 25.26 14.14
CA PRO A 90 12.30 25.28 12.75
C PRO A 90 11.09 24.34 12.51
N THR A 91 10.05 24.88 11.89
CA THR A 91 8.80 24.22 11.50
C THR A 91 8.97 23.08 10.47
N THR A 92 10.19 22.68 10.16
CA THR A 92 10.52 21.59 9.22
C THR A 92 10.48 20.20 9.85
N ALA A 93 10.39 20.09 11.19
CA ALA A 93 10.35 18.81 11.91
C ALA A 93 8.96 18.11 11.94
N PHE A 94 7.96 18.63 11.22
CA PHE A 94 6.54 18.36 11.52
C PHE A 94 5.78 17.45 10.55
N ILE A 95 6.42 16.75 9.61
CA ILE A 95 5.74 15.68 8.84
C ILE A 95 6.28 14.33 9.29
N ASP A 96 5.78 13.84 10.43
CA ASP A 96 6.08 12.50 10.92
C ASP A 96 5.26 11.42 10.18
N ASP A 97 5.59 10.15 10.42
CA ASP A 97 4.90 9.01 9.80
C ASP A 97 3.42 8.91 10.23
N ALA A 98 3.10 9.37 11.43
CA ALA A 98 1.72 9.36 11.94
C ALA A 98 0.83 10.32 11.15
N MET A 99 1.35 11.51 10.78
CA MET A 99 0.66 12.50 9.96
C MET A 99 0.48 12.06 8.51
N LEU A 100 1.34 11.16 8.01
CA LEU A 100 1.17 10.53 6.70
C LEU A 100 0.31 9.26 6.74
N GLY A 101 -0.24 8.90 7.90
CA GLY A 101 -1.03 7.67 8.09
C GLY A 101 -2.23 7.52 7.15
N PHE A 102 -2.80 8.63 6.67
CA PHE A 102 -3.89 8.61 5.67
C PHE A 102 -3.47 8.05 4.30
N LEU A 103 -2.17 7.98 4.02
CA LEU A 103 -1.61 7.39 2.81
C LEU A 103 -1.27 5.91 2.97
N ASN A 104 -1.23 5.38 4.20
CA ASN A 104 -0.95 3.96 4.47
C ASN A 104 -1.87 3.01 3.69
N PRO A 105 -3.18 3.27 3.53
CA PRO A 105 -4.04 2.41 2.72
C PRO A 105 -3.57 2.23 1.26
N LEU A 106 -2.83 3.21 0.71
CA LEU A 106 -2.30 3.13 -0.65
C LEU A 106 -1.12 2.14 -0.77
N ARG A 107 -0.47 1.80 0.35
CA ARG A 107 0.64 0.84 0.39
C ARG A 107 0.17 -0.62 0.49
N GLY A 108 -1.14 -0.84 0.64
CA GLY A 108 -1.71 -2.16 0.88
C GLY A 108 -1.37 -2.71 2.27
N HIS A 109 -1.89 -3.90 2.57
CA HIS A 109 -1.65 -4.61 3.83
C HIS A 109 -0.19 -5.06 3.99
N SER A 110 0.50 -5.30 2.87
CA SER A 110 1.94 -5.61 2.83
C SER A 110 2.83 -4.43 3.21
N GLY A 111 2.35 -3.19 3.06
CA GLY A 111 3.18 -1.98 3.11
C GLY A 111 4.14 -1.83 1.92
N LYS A 112 4.14 -2.77 0.96
CA LYS A 112 5.13 -2.90 -0.11
C LYS A 112 4.59 -2.50 -1.49
N VAL A 113 3.38 -1.94 -1.58
CA VAL A 113 2.86 -1.39 -2.84
C VAL A 113 3.38 0.03 -3.06
N TYR A 114 3.92 0.30 -4.25
CA TYR A 114 4.63 1.54 -4.58
C TYR A 114 3.88 2.44 -5.55
N PHE A 115 2.59 2.18 -5.77
CA PHE A 115 1.78 2.99 -6.67
C PHE A 115 0.30 2.97 -6.32
N THR A 116 -0.41 3.96 -6.84
CA THR A 116 -1.86 3.95 -6.97
C THR A 116 -2.26 4.39 -8.37
N THR A 117 -3.42 3.96 -8.85
CA THR A 117 -3.98 4.35 -10.14
C THR A 117 -5.22 5.19 -9.94
N VAL A 118 -5.27 6.32 -10.63
CA VAL A 118 -6.35 7.32 -10.50
C VAL A 118 -6.73 7.86 -11.87
N THR A 119 -8.01 8.09 -12.10
CA THR A 119 -8.45 8.80 -13.31
C THR A 119 -8.09 10.29 -13.21
N PRO A 120 -7.90 10.99 -14.34
CA PRO A 120 -7.68 12.44 -14.35
C PRO A 120 -8.69 13.20 -13.49
N GLY A 121 -8.20 14.12 -12.65
CA GLY A 121 -9.03 14.95 -11.77
C GLY A 121 -9.70 14.24 -10.59
N ALA A 122 -9.46 12.94 -10.38
CA ALA A 122 -10.01 12.20 -9.25
C ALA A 122 -9.16 12.37 -7.96
N PRO A 123 -9.75 12.22 -6.77
CA PRO A 123 -9.00 12.25 -5.51
C PRO A 123 -8.06 11.03 -5.40
N ILE A 124 -6.81 11.29 -4.99
CA ILE A 124 -5.74 10.31 -4.75
C ILE A 124 -5.90 9.66 -3.38
N ALA A 125 -6.20 10.45 -2.36
CA ALA A 125 -6.35 10.01 -0.99
C ALA A 125 -7.46 10.81 -0.31
N SER A 126 -8.02 10.23 0.77
CA SER A 126 -9.01 10.89 1.62
C SER A 126 -8.46 11.02 3.04
N GLY A 127 -8.98 11.99 3.81
CA GLY A 127 -8.54 12.20 5.19
C GLY A 127 -7.19 12.91 5.35
N ALA A 128 -6.74 13.63 4.32
CA ALA A 128 -5.57 14.49 4.43
C ALA A 128 -5.78 15.57 5.52
N PRO A 129 -4.77 15.84 6.37
CA PRO A 129 -4.84 16.92 7.35
C PRO A 129 -5.11 18.28 6.72
N GLY A 130 -5.82 19.16 7.44
CA GLY A 130 -6.08 20.51 6.97
C GLY A 130 -4.79 21.26 6.63
N GLY A 131 -4.72 21.83 5.42
CA GLY A 131 -3.54 22.55 4.93
C GLY A 131 -2.47 21.67 4.28
N ALA A 132 -2.63 20.35 4.28
CA ALA A 132 -1.77 19.45 3.52
C ALA A 132 -2.13 19.50 2.03
N LYS A 133 -1.10 19.50 1.18
CA LYS A 133 -1.22 19.43 -0.27
C LYS A 133 -0.35 18.31 -0.83
N ALA A 134 -0.84 17.65 -1.87
CA ALA A 134 -0.02 16.80 -2.69
C ALA A 134 0.79 17.65 -3.66
N VAL A 135 2.05 17.27 -3.83
CA VAL A 135 2.95 17.83 -4.82
C VAL A 135 3.38 16.68 -5.71
N LEU A 136 2.96 16.74 -6.97
CA LEU A 136 3.11 15.70 -7.95
C LEU A 136 4.14 16.15 -8.98
N THR A 137 5.12 15.31 -9.28
CA THR A 137 6.26 15.67 -10.14
C THR A 137 6.47 14.61 -11.21
N GLU A 138 6.49 15.05 -12.46
CA GLU A 138 6.82 14.24 -13.65
C GLU A 138 7.87 15.01 -14.46
N GLY A 139 9.08 14.48 -14.55
CA GLY A 139 10.20 15.21 -15.15
C GLY A 139 10.46 16.55 -14.43
N THR A 140 10.35 17.66 -15.16
CA THR A 140 10.48 19.03 -14.63
C THR A 140 9.16 19.64 -14.18
N ASP A 141 8.04 19.01 -14.54
CA ASP A 141 6.71 19.55 -14.29
C ASP A 141 6.27 19.21 -12.87
N LYS A 142 5.72 20.22 -12.19
CA LYS A 142 5.31 20.13 -10.80
C LYS A 142 3.90 20.68 -10.65
N VAL A 143 3.00 19.83 -10.18
CA VAL A 143 1.59 20.17 -9.93
C VAL A 143 1.33 20.07 -8.44
N SER A 144 0.81 21.13 -7.83
CA SER A 144 0.32 21.10 -6.45
C SER A 144 -1.20 21.05 -6.44
N SER A 145 -1.76 20.09 -5.70
CA SER A 145 -3.20 19.87 -5.62
C SER A 145 -3.64 19.46 -4.21
N ASP A 146 -4.94 19.50 -3.96
CA ASP A 146 -5.54 19.00 -2.71
C ASP A 146 -5.72 17.48 -2.76
N PHE A 147 -4.61 16.77 -3.03
CA PHE A 147 -4.59 15.33 -3.27
C PHE A 147 -5.49 14.91 -4.44
N THR A 148 -5.50 15.70 -5.51
CA THR A 148 -6.19 15.39 -6.77
C THR A 148 -5.18 15.01 -7.84
N ALA A 149 -5.50 13.98 -8.62
CA ALA A 149 -4.70 13.54 -9.75
C ALA A 149 -4.57 14.64 -10.83
N PRO A 150 -3.39 14.83 -11.45
CA PRO A 150 -3.23 15.72 -12.58
C PRO A 150 -4.17 15.35 -13.73
N ASP A 151 -4.55 16.33 -14.55
CA ASP A 151 -5.39 16.07 -15.72
C ASP A 151 -4.65 15.31 -16.82
N GLN A 152 -3.33 15.48 -16.88
CA GLN A 152 -2.48 14.77 -17.82
C GLN A 152 -2.20 13.34 -17.32
N PRO A 153 -2.41 12.32 -18.15
CA PRO A 153 -1.96 10.96 -17.85
C PRO A 153 -0.43 10.91 -17.71
N GLY A 154 0.06 10.06 -16.80
CA GLY A 154 1.50 10.02 -16.51
C GLY A 154 1.84 9.32 -15.20
N VAL A 155 3.14 9.24 -14.92
CA VAL A 155 3.68 8.64 -13.69
C VAL A 155 4.29 9.75 -12.84
N TYR A 156 3.61 10.11 -11.76
CA TYR A 156 3.98 11.22 -10.90
C TYR A 156 4.60 10.73 -9.60
N LYS A 157 5.78 11.24 -9.25
CA LYS A 157 6.31 11.14 -7.89
C LYS A 157 5.50 12.03 -6.97
N MET A 158 5.23 11.58 -5.75
CA MET A 158 4.41 12.34 -4.80
C MET A 158 5.22 12.80 -3.60
N ALA A 159 5.05 14.07 -3.27
CA ALA A 159 5.43 14.65 -1.98
C ALA A 159 4.19 15.21 -1.29
N VAL A 160 4.24 15.26 0.04
CA VAL A 160 3.26 15.98 0.85
C VAL A 160 3.89 17.28 1.32
N GLN A 161 3.22 18.39 1.02
CA GLN A 161 3.56 19.69 1.55
C GLN A 161 2.56 20.08 2.62
N LEU A 162 3.04 20.49 3.79
CA LEU A 162 2.24 21.04 4.86
C LEU A 162 2.93 22.32 5.34
N ASN A 163 2.25 23.46 5.21
CA ASN A 163 2.83 24.79 5.44
C ASN A 163 4.12 24.99 4.63
N GLN A 164 5.27 25.19 5.30
CA GLN A 164 6.59 25.33 4.68
C GLN A 164 7.40 24.02 4.62
N ALA A 165 6.88 22.93 5.19
CA ALA A 165 7.55 21.63 5.17
C ALA A 165 7.10 20.81 3.95
N MET A 166 8.03 20.09 3.34
CA MET A 166 7.77 19.17 2.23
C MET A 166 8.46 17.85 2.51
N ARG A 167 7.71 16.75 2.40
CA ARG A 167 8.21 15.39 2.56
C ARG A 167 7.88 14.58 1.32
N GLN A 168 8.92 14.13 0.61
CA GLN A 168 8.77 13.19 -0.49
C GLN A 168 8.33 11.83 0.05
N LEU A 169 7.44 11.15 -0.66
CA LEU A 169 7.16 9.75 -0.39
C LEU A 169 8.17 8.89 -1.14
N ASP A 170 9.03 8.22 -0.39
CA ASP A 170 10.01 7.30 -0.97
C ASP A 170 9.31 6.15 -1.67
N ASN A 171 9.73 5.84 -2.90
CA ASN A 171 9.21 4.72 -3.67
C ASN A 171 7.68 4.69 -3.76
N PHE A 172 7.03 5.83 -4.02
CA PHE A 172 5.60 5.87 -4.29
C PHE A 172 5.26 6.75 -5.49
N ASN A 173 4.47 6.20 -6.41
CA ASN A 173 4.03 6.88 -7.61
C ASN A 173 2.50 7.00 -7.66
N VAL A 174 2.01 8.15 -8.04
CA VAL A 174 0.62 8.34 -8.46
C VAL A 174 0.58 8.20 -9.97
N ILE A 175 -0.13 7.20 -10.47
CA ILE A 175 -0.27 6.97 -11.91
C ILE A 175 -1.63 7.49 -12.34
N THR A 176 -1.62 8.59 -13.09
CA THR A 176 -2.83 9.09 -13.74
C THR A 176 -3.09 8.27 -14.99
N LEU A 177 -4.28 7.68 -15.06
CA LEU A 177 -4.67 6.79 -16.14
C LEU A 177 -4.98 7.56 -17.43
N VAL A 178 -4.63 6.96 -18.56
CA VAL A 178 -5.20 7.31 -19.86
C VAL A 178 -6.66 6.85 -19.86
N PRO A 179 -7.66 7.76 -19.99
CA PRO A 179 -9.06 7.39 -19.90
C PRO A 179 -9.45 6.31 -20.91
N PHE A 180 -10.36 5.41 -20.54
CA PHE A 180 -10.86 4.38 -21.46
C PHE A 180 -11.46 4.97 -22.74
N SER A 181 -11.99 6.19 -22.65
CA SER A 181 -12.52 6.96 -23.77
C SER A 181 -11.49 7.34 -24.84
N GLU A 182 -10.19 7.19 -24.61
CA GLU A 182 -9.15 7.37 -25.64
C GLU A 182 -9.07 6.19 -26.60
N LYS A 183 -9.63 5.04 -26.22
CA LYS A 183 -9.70 3.86 -27.09
C LYS A 183 -10.61 4.14 -28.29
N ARG A 184 -10.09 3.84 -29.49
CA ARG A 184 -10.80 3.95 -30.76
C ARG A 184 -10.63 2.64 -31.51
N ALA A 185 -11.74 2.05 -31.97
CA ALA A 185 -11.75 0.84 -32.81
C ALA A 185 -10.83 -0.30 -32.32
N GLY A 186 -10.73 -0.52 -30.99
CA GLY A 186 -9.92 -1.60 -30.43
C GLY A 186 -8.46 -1.26 -30.10
N HIS A 187 -8.01 -0.01 -30.29
CA HIS A 187 -6.63 0.40 -30.04
C HIS A 187 -6.54 1.78 -29.39
N ILE A 188 -5.37 2.09 -28.80
CA ILE A 188 -4.97 3.44 -28.40
C ILE A 188 -3.66 3.74 -29.14
N GLY A 189 -3.65 4.80 -29.94
CA GLY A 189 -2.56 5.03 -30.88
C GLY A 189 -2.36 3.81 -31.79
N THR A 190 -1.15 3.26 -31.81
CA THR A 190 -0.79 2.06 -32.58
C THR A 190 -0.85 0.75 -31.78
N TYR A 191 -1.15 0.81 -30.47
CA TYR A 191 -1.20 -0.38 -29.62
C TYR A 191 -2.59 -1.02 -29.63
N TYR A 192 -2.66 -2.27 -30.11
CA TYR A 192 -3.90 -3.03 -30.21
C TYR A 192 -4.26 -3.65 -28.87
N LEU A 193 -5.45 -3.29 -28.36
CA LEU A 193 -6.02 -3.85 -27.13
C LEU A 193 -7.07 -4.93 -27.45
N GLY A 194 -7.78 -4.82 -28.57
CA GLY A 194 -8.98 -5.61 -28.84
C GLY A 194 -10.19 -5.03 -28.11
N SER A 195 -11.22 -5.82 -27.85
CA SER A 195 -12.46 -5.34 -27.20
C SER A 195 -12.82 -6.17 -25.98
N TRP A 196 -13.23 -5.51 -24.90
CA TRP A 196 -13.76 -6.21 -23.73
C TRP A 196 -15.15 -6.77 -24.01
N PRO A 197 -15.56 -7.87 -23.33
CA PRO A 197 -16.81 -8.57 -23.65
C PRO A 197 -18.07 -7.69 -23.59
N PHE A 198 -18.08 -6.67 -22.74
CA PHE A 198 -19.21 -5.77 -22.50
C PHE A 198 -18.96 -4.35 -23.01
N GLU A 199 -18.00 -4.18 -23.95
CA GLU A 199 -17.66 -2.86 -24.49
C GLU A 199 -18.74 -2.32 -25.43
N THR A 200 -19.33 -3.17 -26.26
CA THR A 200 -20.32 -2.79 -27.28
C THR A 200 -21.77 -2.94 -26.82
N GLY A 201 -22.00 -3.32 -25.56
CA GLY A 201 -23.32 -3.48 -24.97
C GLY A 201 -23.42 -4.66 -24.01
N GLY A 202 -24.58 -4.77 -23.35
CA GLY A 202 -24.83 -5.76 -22.30
C GLY A 202 -24.37 -5.31 -20.92
N THR A 203 -24.90 -5.95 -19.88
CA THR A 203 -24.53 -5.67 -18.49
C THR A 203 -23.75 -6.85 -17.93
N PRO A 204 -22.51 -6.66 -17.44
CA PRO A 204 -21.77 -7.73 -16.80
C PRO A 204 -22.54 -8.23 -15.58
N LYS A 205 -22.56 -9.56 -15.37
CA LYS A 205 -23.24 -10.16 -14.21
C LYS A 205 -22.68 -9.67 -12.87
N THR A 206 -21.41 -9.27 -12.84
CA THR A 206 -20.75 -8.71 -11.66
C THR A 206 -19.93 -7.48 -12.06
N PRO A 207 -19.81 -6.46 -11.19
CA PRO A 207 -19.00 -5.26 -11.46
C PRO A 207 -17.53 -5.56 -11.80
N ALA A 208 -17.00 -6.69 -11.34
CA ALA A 208 -15.64 -7.14 -11.63
C ALA A 208 -15.34 -7.34 -13.12
N TYR A 209 -16.36 -7.47 -13.98
CA TYR A 209 -16.23 -7.62 -15.44
C TYR A 209 -16.64 -6.35 -16.21
N ALA A 210 -16.87 -5.24 -15.51
CA ALA A 210 -17.13 -3.94 -16.13
C ALA A 210 -15.93 -3.45 -16.93
N ASN A 211 -16.19 -2.53 -17.86
CA ASN A 211 -15.12 -1.92 -18.65
C ASN A 211 -14.15 -1.18 -17.71
N PRO A 212 -12.84 -1.20 -18.00
CA PRO A 212 -11.85 -0.46 -17.23
C PRO A 212 -12.12 1.05 -17.25
N ASN A 213 -11.74 1.75 -16.19
CA ASN A 213 -11.84 3.21 -16.15
C ASN A 213 -10.77 3.90 -17.02
N GLY A 214 -9.64 3.23 -17.25
CA GLY A 214 -8.52 3.73 -18.02
C GLY A 214 -7.32 2.80 -17.94
N PHE A 215 -6.21 3.22 -18.53
CA PHE A 215 -5.01 2.42 -18.70
C PHE A 215 -3.77 3.12 -18.15
N ILE A 216 -2.83 2.35 -17.63
CA ILE A 216 -1.49 2.84 -17.34
C ILE A 216 -0.75 2.93 -18.68
N GLU A 217 -0.29 4.13 -19.04
CA GLU A 217 0.61 4.30 -20.19
C GLU A 217 2.04 3.90 -19.81
N VAL A 218 2.59 2.95 -20.55
CA VAL A 218 3.95 2.46 -20.37
C VAL A 218 4.78 2.81 -21.59
N THR A 219 5.72 3.71 -21.38
CA THR A 219 6.69 4.17 -22.36
C THR A 219 8.02 3.43 -22.18
N GLN A 220 8.94 3.58 -23.13
CA GLN A 220 10.29 3.02 -22.99
C GLN A 220 11.04 3.62 -21.78
N GLN A 221 10.68 4.84 -21.37
CA GLN A 221 11.32 5.57 -20.29
C GLN A 221 10.81 5.12 -18.91
N ASN A 222 9.53 4.74 -18.80
CA ASN A 222 8.92 4.41 -17.51
C ASN A 222 8.72 2.90 -17.27
N VAL A 223 9.01 2.03 -18.26
CA VAL A 223 8.76 0.58 -18.17
C VAL A 223 9.48 -0.13 -17.02
N ASP A 224 10.55 0.45 -16.50
CA ASP A 224 11.31 -0.04 -15.35
C ASP A 224 10.83 0.51 -14.00
N THR A 225 9.75 1.29 -13.97
CA THR A 225 9.21 1.88 -12.73
C THR A 225 8.86 0.77 -11.73
N PRO A 226 9.45 0.80 -10.52
CA PRO A 226 9.06 -0.10 -9.44
C PRO A 226 7.63 0.19 -8.99
N ILE A 227 6.81 -0.86 -8.92
CA ILE A 227 5.40 -0.80 -8.51
C ILE A 227 5.14 -1.55 -7.21
N SER A 228 6.14 -2.30 -6.75
CA SER A 228 6.20 -2.92 -5.43
C SER A 228 7.66 -3.27 -5.09
N ALA A 229 7.90 -3.87 -3.93
CA ALA A 229 9.25 -4.28 -3.53
C ALA A 229 9.90 -5.25 -4.52
N HIS A 230 9.14 -6.16 -5.12
CA HIS A 230 9.66 -7.21 -5.99
C HIS A 230 9.34 -7.03 -7.48
N PHE A 231 8.42 -6.13 -7.84
CA PHE A 231 7.94 -6.01 -9.22
C PHE A 231 8.04 -4.62 -9.82
N LYS A 232 8.18 -4.59 -11.14
CA LYS A 232 8.18 -3.41 -12.02
C LYS A 232 7.05 -3.47 -13.05
N LEU A 233 6.73 -2.34 -13.69
CA LEU A 233 5.70 -2.28 -14.74
C LEU A 233 5.90 -3.31 -15.85
N ARG A 234 7.15 -3.50 -16.31
CA ARG A 234 7.48 -4.46 -17.37
C ARG A 234 7.05 -5.89 -17.11
N ASP A 235 7.02 -6.30 -15.85
CA ASP A 235 6.76 -7.69 -15.47
C ASP A 235 5.31 -8.08 -15.79
N PHE A 236 4.41 -7.09 -15.89
CA PHE A 236 2.99 -7.27 -16.14
C PHE A 236 2.56 -6.95 -17.56
N LEU A 237 3.48 -6.59 -18.47
CA LEU A 237 3.14 -6.28 -19.86
C LEU A 237 2.67 -7.51 -20.63
N THR A 238 1.71 -7.30 -21.54
CA THR A 238 1.32 -8.30 -22.53
C THR A 238 2.52 -8.64 -23.42
N LYS A 239 2.70 -9.93 -23.72
CA LYS A 239 3.86 -10.47 -24.44
C LYS A 239 3.74 -10.40 -25.97
N ASP A 240 2.89 -9.52 -26.48
CA ASP A 240 2.71 -9.27 -27.90
C ASP A 240 3.24 -7.89 -28.31
N GLN A 241 3.22 -7.63 -29.61
CA GLN A 241 3.54 -6.31 -30.18
C GLN A 241 4.88 -5.75 -29.65
N PRO A 242 6.01 -6.48 -29.73
CA PRO A 242 7.25 -6.15 -29.00
C PRO A 242 7.86 -4.79 -29.39
N ASN A 243 7.60 -4.34 -30.63
CA ASN A 243 8.16 -3.12 -31.19
C ASN A 243 7.18 -1.93 -31.16
N VAL A 244 6.03 -2.07 -30.49
CA VAL A 244 5.00 -1.01 -30.39
C VAL A 244 5.10 -0.32 -29.04
N TRP A 245 5.21 1.01 -29.07
CA TRP A 245 5.25 1.89 -27.91
C TRP A 245 4.45 3.18 -28.20
N PRO A 246 3.84 3.80 -27.18
CA PRO A 246 3.67 3.29 -25.81
C PRO A 246 2.75 2.05 -25.76
N LYS A 247 2.86 1.28 -24.67
CA LYS A 247 1.97 0.17 -24.33
C LYS A 247 0.97 0.63 -23.29
N TYR A 248 -0.16 -0.06 -23.19
CA TYR A 248 -1.22 0.26 -22.24
C TYR A 248 -1.61 -0.98 -21.46
N LEU A 249 -1.58 -0.92 -20.13
CA LEU A 249 -1.92 -2.07 -19.28
C LEU A 249 -2.86 -1.69 -18.14
N LEU A 250 -3.64 -2.68 -17.70
CA LEU A 250 -4.42 -2.60 -16.47
C LEU A 250 -3.66 -3.29 -15.36
N LEU A 251 -3.60 -2.66 -14.19
CA LEU A 251 -3.02 -3.27 -13.00
C LEU A 251 -3.76 -2.84 -11.75
N ASN A 252 -4.26 -3.83 -11.02
CA ASN A 252 -4.94 -3.63 -9.75
C ASN A 252 -3.92 -3.67 -8.60
N PRO A 253 -3.75 -2.59 -7.82
CA PRO A 253 -2.83 -2.56 -6.69
C PRO A 253 -3.05 -3.69 -5.66
N LYS A 254 -4.29 -4.19 -5.51
CA LYS A 254 -4.60 -5.32 -4.63
C LYS A 254 -3.94 -6.63 -5.06
N LEU A 255 -3.72 -6.82 -6.37
CA LEU A 255 -2.98 -7.99 -6.86
C LEU A 255 -1.55 -7.93 -6.33
N LEU A 256 -0.89 -6.77 -6.46
CA LEU A 256 0.49 -6.59 -6.03
C LEU A 256 0.62 -6.73 -4.51
N ASP A 257 -0.32 -6.19 -3.76
CA ASP A 257 -0.39 -6.38 -2.32
C ASP A 257 -0.45 -7.87 -1.93
N LYS A 258 -1.31 -8.63 -2.62
CA LYS A 258 -1.44 -10.07 -2.41
C LYS A 258 -0.18 -10.85 -2.79
N LEU A 259 0.48 -10.48 -3.88
CA LEU A 259 1.73 -11.13 -4.30
C LEU A 259 2.85 -10.87 -3.29
N GLU A 260 2.99 -9.64 -2.81
CA GLU A 260 3.96 -9.27 -1.76
C GLU A 260 3.71 -10.00 -0.43
N LEU A 261 2.44 -10.16 -0.03
CA LEU A 261 2.08 -10.97 1.12
C LEU A 261 2.32 -12.46 0.90
N THR A 262 2.17 -12.95 -0.34
CA THR A 262 2.43 -14.35 -0.70
C THR A 262 3.92 -14.64 -0.58
N ILE A 263 4.79 -13.73 -1.02
CA ILE A 263 6.24 -13.82 -0.83
C ILE A 263 6.56 -13.91 0.67
N GLN A 264 6.03 -12.98 1.48
CA GLN A 264 6.25 -13.00 2.94
C GLN A 264 5.76 -14.28 3.61
N GLU A 265 4.62 -14.81 3.18
CA GLU A 265 4.07 -16.06 3.74
C GLU A 265 4.88 -17.28 3.30
N LEU A 266 5.38 -17.32 2.06
CA LEU A 266 6.30 -18.37 1.60
C LEU A 266 7.58 -18.38 2.44
N GLU A 267 8.17 -17.22 2.69
CA GLU A 267 9.34 -17.07 3.55
C GLU A 267 9.03 -17.54 4.99
N ALA A 268 7.88 -17.14 5.55
CA ALA A 268 7.43 -17.57 6.87
C ALA A 268 7.14 -19.09 6.94
N MET A 269 6.78 -19.71 5.82
CA MET A 269 6.63 -21.16 5.69
C MET A 269 7.95 -21.90 5.53
N GLY A 270 9.08 -21.19 5.44
CA GLY A 270 10.42 -21.77 5.31
C GLY A 270 10.88 -21.94 3.86
N HIS A 271 10.21 -21.31 2.89
CA HIS A 271 10.58 -21.31 1.47
C HIS A 271 11.21 -19.96 1.09
N PRO A 272 12.54 -19.87 0.92
CA PRO A 272 13.19 -18.61 0.54
C PRO A 272 12.72 -18.12 -0.82
N VAL A 273 12.44 -16.81 -0.94
CA VAL A 273 12.04 -16.19 -2.20
C VAL A 273 12.96 -15.01 -2.52
N ARG A 274 13.95 -15.26 -3.38
CA ARG A 274 14.87 -14.26 -3.94
C ARG A 274 14.33 -13.67 -5.25
N HIS A 275 13.64 -14.48 -6.05
CA HIS A 275 13.00 -14.01 -7.29
C HIS A 275 11.64 -14.67 -7.46
N TYR A 276 10.61 -13.84 -7.53
CA TYR A 276 9.23 -14.25 -7.78
C TYR A 276 8.86 -13.81 -9.18
N ARG A 277 8.73 -14.77 -10.11
CA ARG A 277 8.58 -14.48 -11.54
C ARG A 277 7.11 -14.25 -11.88
N ILE A 278 6.84 -13.20 -12.66
CA ILE A 278 5.57 -13.06 -13.38
C ILE A 278 5.72 -13.71 -14.75
N MET A 279 5.09 -14.86 -14.93
CA MET A 279 5.02 -15.54 -16.22
C MET A 279 4.02 -14.84 -17.13
N SER A 280 2.89 -14.38 -16.61
CA SER A 280 1.90 -13.63 -17.37
C SER A 280 1.16 -12.67 -16.44
N GLY A 281 1.12 -11.38 -16.78
CA GLY A 281 0.39 -10.36 -16.05
C GLY A 281 -0.85 -9.92 -16.81
N PHE A 282 -0.93 -8.64 -17.17
CA PHE A 282 -2.01 -8.15 -18.01
C PHE A 282 -1.98 -8.85 -19.39
N ARG A 283 -3.16 -9.18 -19.91
CA ARG A 283 -3.35 -9.69 -21.28
C ARG A 283 -4.36 -8.79 -21.97
N THR A 284 -4.00 -8.22 -23.11
CA THR A 284 -4.99 -7.52 -23.94
C THR A 284 -6.12 -8.48 -24.33
N PRO A 285 -7.38 -8.02 -24.46
CA PRO A 285 -8.43 -8.82 -25.06
C PRO A 285 -8.00 -9.52 -26.36
N GLU A 286 -7.29 -8.82 -27.24
CA GLU A 286 -6.77 -9.36 -28.50
C GLU A 286 -5.82 -10.56 -28.26
N TYR A 287 -4.78 -10.37 -27.44
CA TYR A 287 -3.81 -11.42 -27.11
C TYR A 287 -4.48 -12.62 -26.45
N ASN A 288 -5.44 -12.35 -25.57
CA ASN A 288 -6.12 -13.39 -24.81
C ASN A 288 -7.04 -14.26 -25.69
N HIS A 289 -7.65 -13.69 -26.74
CA HIS A 289 -8.41 -14.49 -27.72
C HIS A 289 -7.49 -15.38 -28.57
N GLY A 290 -6.29 -14.91 -28.91
CA GLY A 290 -5.33 -15.67 -29.74
C GLY A 290 -4.49 -16.70 -28.99
N GLY A 291 -4.24 -16.50 -27.69
CA GLY A 291 -3.35 -17.34 -26.88
C GLY A 291 -4.02 -18.31 -25.89
N GLY A 292 -5.34 -18.20 -25.68
CA GLY A 292 -6.09 -19.01 -24.70
C GLY A 292 -6.95 -20.10 -25.33
N ASN A 293 -7.23 -21.15 -24.56
CA ASN A 293 -8.14 -22.24 -24.96
C ASN A 293 -9.49 -21.67 -25.42
N THR A 294 -9.80 -21.80 -26.72
CA THR A 294 -10.95 -21.20 -27.43
C THR A 294 -12.31 -21.76 -26.98
N GLN A 295 -12.34 -22.73 -26.06
CA GLN A 295 -13.53 -23.40 -25.54
C GLN A 295 -14.27 -22.59 -24.44
N GLY A 296 -14.26 -21.26 -24.52
CA GLY A 296 -15.19 -20.41 -23.77
C GLY A 296 -14.73 -19.88 -22.41
N ARG A 297 -13.45 -20.06 -22.01
CA ARG A 297 -12.88 -19.46 -20.78
C ARG A 297 -12.03 -18.22 -21.01
N ALA A 298 -11.51 -18.02 -22.23
CA ALA A 298 -10.71 -16.85 -22.58
C ALA A 298 -11.44 -15.53 -22.26
N ASN A 299 -12.71 -15.42 -22.64
CA ASN A 299 -13.48 -14.16 -22.55
C ASN A 299 -13.75 -13.69 -21.11
N LEU A 300 -13.53 -14.54 -20.10
CA LEU A 300 -13.73 -14.20 -18.68
C LEU A 300 -12.42 -14.22 -17.88
N SER A 301 -11.28 -14.23 -18.59
CA SER A 301 -9.96 -14.22 -17.99
C SER A 301 -9.74 -12.96 -17.16
N ARG A 302 -9.35 -13.15 -15.90
CA ARG A 302 -9.02 -12.05 -14.99
C ARG A 302 -7.78 -11.26 -15.43
N HIS A 303 -6.90 -11.87 -16.22
CA HIS A 303 -5.75 -11.16 -16.81
C HIS A 303 -6.15 -9.94 -17.66
N MET A 304 -7.31 -9.99 -18.31
CA MET A 304 -7.84 -8.86 -19.11
C MET A 304 -8.30 -7.68 -18.27
N TYR A 305 -8.42 -7.85 -16.95
CA TYR A 305 -8.88 -6.83 -16.02
C TYR A 305 -7.76 -6.34 -15.09
N GLY A 306 -6.52 -6.78 -15.34
CA GLY A 306 -5.34 -6.33 -14.60
C GLY A 306 -5.27 -6.83 -13.17
N ASP A 307 -6.08 -7.82 -12.81
CA ASP A 307 -6.21 -8.29 -11.43
C ASP A 307 -5.81 -9.76 -11.26
N ALA A 308 -5.07 -10.32 -12.23
CA ALA A 308 -4.51 -11.66 -12.18
C ALA A 308 -3.06 -11.71 -12.69
N SER A 309 -2.35 -12.73 -12.21
CA SER A 309 -1.02 -13.09 -12.66
C SER A 309 -0.80 -14.60 -12.61
N ASP A 310 -0.03 -15.11 -13.56
CA ASP A 310 0.55 -16.44 -13.51
C ASP A 310 2.01 -16.31 -13.07
N THR A 311 2.40 -17.08 -12.06
CA THR A 311 3.63 -16.81 -11.33
C THR A 311 4.25 -18.07 -10.72
N PHE A 312 5.56 -18.02 -10.50
CA PHE A 312 6.35 -19.07 -9.84
C PHE A 312 7.58 -18.46 -9.15
N VAL A 313 8.15 -19.19 -8.19
CA VAL A 313 9.44 -18.86 -7.56
C VAL A 313 10.56 -19.38 -8.47
N ASP A 314 11.55 -18.54 -8.78
CA ASP A 314 12.65 -18.82 -9.73
C ASP A 314 13.96 -18.24 -9.19
N ASN A 315 14.41 -18.77 -8.05
CA ASN A 315 15.49 -18.14 -7.30
C ASN A 315 16.84 -18.23 -8.03
N ASP A 316 17.04 -19.21 -8.89
CA ASP A 316 18.26 -19.34 -9.69
C ASP A 316 18.21 -18.56 -11.02
N GLY A 317 17.04 -18.05 -11.40
CA GLY A 317 16.83 -17.22 -12.59
C GLY A 317 16.87 -18.01 -13.90
N ASN A 318 16.64 -19.32 -13.85
CA ASN A 318 16.65 -20.19 -15.03
C ASN A 318 15.35 -20.10 -15.86
N GLY A 319 14.34 -19.38 -15.38
CA GLY A 319 13.05 -19.19 -16.06
C GLY A 319 12.06 -20.34 -15.85
N SER A 320 12.34 -21.24 -14.90
CA SER A 320 11.47 -22.32 -14.44
C SER A 320 11.19 -22.18 -12.94
N MET A 321 10.14 -22.83 -12.49
CA MET A 321 9.84 -22.94 -11.07
C MET A 321 10.93 -23.73 -10.33
N ASP A 322 11.27 -23.29 -9.12
CA ASP A 322 12.10 -24.04 -8.18
C ASP A 322 11.33 -25.23 -7.56
N ASP A 323 12.07 -26.27 -7.13
CA ASP A 323 11.56 -27.33 -6.25
C ASP A 323 11.33 -26.75 -4.84
N LEU A 324 10.10 -26.29 -4.59
CA LEU A 324 9.73 -25.64 -3.34
C LEU A 324 9.47 -26.64 -2.22
N ASN A 325 9.03 -27.86 -2.55
CA ASN A 325 8.74 -28.88 -1.56
C ASN A 325 9.97 -29.72 -1.16
N GLY A 326 11.07 -29.62 -1.91
CA GLY A 326 12.37 -30.23 -1.62
C GLY A 326 12.45 -31.73 -1.91
N ASP A 327 11.60 -32.26 -2.80
CA ASP A 327 11.56 -33.69 -3.13
C ASP A 327 12.43 -34.09 -4.33
N GLY A 328 13.15 -33.13 -4.91
CA GLY A 328 14.04 -33.30 -6.05
C GLY A 328 13.34 -33.26 -7.40
N ARG A 329 12.06 -32.88 -7.47
CA ARG A 329 11.28 -32.76 -8.72
C ARG A 329 10.60 -31.40 -8.79
N VAL A 330 10.61 -30.82 -9.99
CA VAL A 330 9.86 -29.60 -10.29
C VAL A 330 8.55 -29.98 -10.98
N ASP A 331 7.44 -29.95 -10.25
CA ASP A 331 6.10 -30.26 -10.76
C ASP A 331 4.97 -29.47 -10.09
N VAL A 332 3.71 -29.87 -10.34
CA VAL A 332 2.53 -29.16 -9.82
C VAL A 332 2.50 -29.09 -8.29
N ARG A 333 3.18 -30.00 -7.59
CA ARG A 333 3.26 -30.01 -6.13
C ARG A 333 4.03 -28.80 -5.60
N ASP A 334 4.93 -28.22 -6.38
CA ASP A 334 5.60 -26.96 -6.04
C ASP A 334 4.65 -25.77 -6.17
N ALA A 335 3.83 -25.74 -7.22
CA ALA A 335 2.76 -24.74 -7.37
C ALA A 335 1.73 -24.83 -6.23
N GLU A 336 1.49 -26.04 -5.69
CA GLU A 336 0.63 -26.22 -4.51
C GLU A 336 1.19 -25.56 -3.24
N VAL A 337 2.52 -25.45 -3.09
CA VAL A 337 3.13 -24.71 -1.98
C VAL A 337 2.76 -23.23 -2.06
N VAL A 338 2.83 -22.63 -3.25
CA VAL A 338 2.40 -21.25 -3.49
C VAL A 338 0.90 -21.09 -3.22
N MET A 339 0.07 -22.02 -3.71
CA MET A 339 -1.37 -22.00 -3.42
C MET A 339 -1.65 -22.04 -1.91
N ALA A 340 -0.93 -22.88 -1.16
CA ALA A 340 -1.07 -22.95 0.29
C ALA A 340 -0.73 -21.61 0.97
N ALA A 341 0.36 -20.95 0.57
CA ALA A 341 0.73 -19.63 1.06
C ALA A 341 -0.37 -18.59 0.76
N VAL A 342 -0.87 -18.54 -0.48
CA VAL A 342 -1.98 -17.63 -0.86
C VAL A 342 -3.23 -17.87 -0.01
N GLU A 343 -3.55 -19.12 0.30
CA GLU A 343 -4.69 -19.43 1.17
C GLU A 343 -4.51 -18.92 2.61
N ARG A 344 -3.29 -18.90 3.15
CA ARG A 344 -3.02 -18.27 4.45
C ARG A 344 -3.15 -16.76 4.36
N VAL A 345 -2.64 -16.16 3.29
CA VAL A 345 -2.77 -14.71 3.01
C VAL A 345 -4.23 -14.29 2.94
N GLU A 346 -5.07 -15.00 2.18
CA GLU A 346 -6.50 -14.67 2.05
C GLU A 346 -7.27 -14.82 3.36
N ARG A 347 -6.90 -15.79 4.23
CA ARG A 347 -7.52 -15.91 5.56
C ARG A 347 -7.22 -14.71 6.45
N LYS A 348 -5.99 -14.19 6.40
CA LYS A 348 -5.57 -13.00 7.15
C LYS A 348 -6.11 -11.71 6.52
N ASN A 349 -6.30 -11.69 5.20
CA ASN A 349 -6.68 -10.52 4.42
C ASN A 349 -7.89 -10.82 3.50
N PRO A 350 -9.12 -10.94 4.04
CA PRO A 350 -10.29 -11.30 3.24
C PRO A 350 -10.60 -10.34 2.09
N SER A 351 -10.15 -9.08 2.17
CA SER A 351 -10.30 -8.08 1.11
C SER A 351 -9.51 -8.39 -0.17
N LEU A 352 -8.59 -9.35 -0.12
CA LEU A 352 -7.72 -9.80 -1.22
C LEU A 352 -8.16 -11.15 -1.80
N VAL A 353 -9.32 -11.67 -1.39
CA VAL A 353 -9.81 -12.98 -1.85
C VAL A 353 -9.98 -13.02 -3.38
N GLY A 354 -9.58 -14.14 -3.98
CA GLY A 354 -9.77 -14.38 -5.40
C GLY A 354 -9.58 -15.83 -5.82
N GLY A 355 -9.32 -16.01 -7.11
CA GLY A 355 -8.99 -17.28 -7.71
C GLY A 355 -7.53 -17.66 -7.49
N VAL A 356 -7.30 -18.97 -7.30
CA VAL A 356 -5.96 -19.56 -7.36
C VAL A 356 -6.05 -20.86 -8.14
N GLY A 357 -5.25 -20.98 -9.19
CA GLY A 357 -5.17 -22.17 -10.03
C GLY A 357 -3.75 -22.71 -10.04
N VAL A 358 -3.57 -24.01 -9.84
CA VAL A 358 -2.25 -24.64 -10.01
C VAL A 358 -2.20 -25.36 -11.33
N TYR A 359 -1.11 -25.17 -12.07
CA TYR A 359 -0.94 -25.71 -13.41
C TYR A 359 0.30 -26.58 -13.46
N SER A 360 0.13 -27.78 -14.01
CA SER A 360 1.26 -28.67 -14.30
C SER A 360 2.11 -28.10 -15.44
N ALA A 361 3.40 -28.45 -15.46
CA ALA A 361 4.26 -28.17 -16.59
C ALA A 361 3.64 -28.71 -17.89
N CYS A 362 3.61 -27.88 -18.93
CA CYS A 362 3.21 -28.29 -20.27
C CYS A 362 3.82 -27.35 -21.30
N CYS A 363 3.89 -27.79 -22.56
CA CYS A 363 3.70 -26.87 -23.67
C CYS A 363 4.72 -25.70 -23.70
N GLY A 364 5.96 -25.93 -23.27
CA GLY A 364 7.03 -24.92 -23.25
C GLY A 364 7.15 -24.09 -21.96
N HIS A 365 6.43 -24.43 -20.89
CA HIS A 365 6.57 -23.80 -19.56
C HIS A 365 6.61 -24.84 -18.42
N GLY A 366 7.26 -24.48 -17.31
CA GLY A 366 7.24 -25.23 -16.05
C GLY A 366 5.90 -25.15 -15.31
N PRO A 367 5.77 -25.76 -14.12
CA PRO A 367 4.58 -25.57 -13.29
C PRO A 367 4.48 -24.10 -12.84
N PHE A 368 3.26 -23.63 -12.61
CA PHE A 368 3.03 -22.27 -12.13
C PHE A 368 1.70 -22.16 -11.38
N THR A 369 1.55 -21.04 -10.68
CA THR A 369 0.32 -20.70 -9.94
C THR A 369 -0.31 -19.45 -10.53
N HIS A 370 -1.56 -19.57 -10.95
CA HIS A 370 -2.44 -18.45 -11.22
C HIS A 370 -2.93 -17.85 -9.90
N ILE A 371 -2.86 -16.53 -9.75
CA ILE A 371 -3.36 -15.78 -8.59
C ILE A 371 -4.12 -14.57 -9.09
N ASP A 372 -5.33 -14.36 -8.59
CA ASP A 372 -6.10 -13.14 -8.85
C ASP A 372 -6.82 -12.61 -7.61
N VAL A 373 -7.44 -11.42 -7.75
CA VAL A 373 -8.21 -10.74 -6.70
C VAL A 373 -9.66 -10.48 -7.13
N ARG A 374 -10.29 -11.44 -7.82
CA ARG A 374 -11.66 -11.34 -8.37
C ARG A 374 -12.79 -11.09 -7.34
N GLY A 375 -12.47 -11.08 -6.04
CA GLY A 375 -13.41 -10.79 -4.95
C GLY A 375 -14.23 -11.98 -4.48
N TYR A 376 -14.00 -13.17 -5.02
CA TYR A 376 -14.58 -14.41 -4.52
C TYR A 376 -13.61 -15.58 -4.68
N ARG A 377 -13.71 -16.54 -3.77
CA ARG A 377 -12.84 -17.72 -3.71
C ARG A 377 -13.12 -18.64 -4.90
N ALA A 378 -12.08 -18.98 -5.67
CA ALA A 378 -12.13 -20.04 -6.69
C ALA A 378 -10.84 -20.85 -6.67
N ARG A 379 -10.91 -22.19 -6.78
CA ARG A 379 -9.75 -23.07 -6.86
C ARG A 379 -9.92 -24.09 -7.97
N TRP A 380 -8.85 -24.32 -8.71
CA TRP A 380 -8.83 -25.31 -9.77
C TRP A 380 -7.42 -25.85 -9.99
N ARG A 381 -7.36 -26.98 -10.67
CA ARG A 381 -6.14 -27.58 -11.18
C ARG A 381 -6.25 -27.63 -12.70
N GLY A 382 -5.23 -27.15 -13.39
CA GLY A 382 -5.21 -27.05 -14.85
C GLY A 382 -4.03 -27.78 -15.47
N THR A 383 -4.19 -28.15 -16.74
CA THR A 383 -3.11 -28.63 -17.61
C THR A 383 -3.10 -27.72 -18.84
N GLY A 384 -1.99 -27.03 -19.12
CA GLY A 384 -1.86 -26.06 -20.23
C GLY A 384 -1.48 -24.64 -19.78
N SER A 385 -1.55 -23.68 -20.69
CA SER A 385 -0.94 -22.34 -20.57
C SER A 385 -1.73 -21.30 -19.74
N GLY A 386 -2.61 -21.73 -18.83
CA GLY A 386 -3.41 -20.83 -17.99
C GLY A 386 -4.81 -20.58 -18.50
#